data_AF-A0A7J4L8T7-F1
#
_entry.id   AF-A0A7J4L8T7-F1
#
_cell.length_a   1.000
_cell.length_b   1.000
_cell.length_c   1.000
_cell.angle_alpha   90.00
_cell.angle_beta   90.00
_cell.angle_gamma   90.00
#
_symmetry.space_group_name_H-M   'P 1'
#
loop_
_entity.id
_entity.type
_entity.pdbx_description
1 polymer ?
#
loop_
_entity_poly.entity_id
_entity_poly.type
_entity_poly.pdbx_seq_one_letter_code
_entity_poly.pdbx_strand_id
1 'polypeptide(L)' 'MRVLPIILIIGLMIFFCLPMLGGYVSLPEDLSPGCLGNYLGGVVKYWISLKDAMMQSINPTYDKEAETAQESV' A
#
# COMPACT_ATOMS: atom_id res chain seq x y z
N MET A 1 15.73 12.24 25.57
CA MET A 1 15.77 11.85 24.15
C MET A 1 15.42 10.36 24.00
N ARG A 2 14.13 10.01 23.94
CA ARG A 2 13.63 8.62 23.75
C ARG A 2 12.41 8.54 22.82
N VAL A 3 12.09 9.63 22.13
CA VAL A 3 10.94 9.72 21.20
C VAL A 3 11.21 9.04 19.86
N LEU A 4 12.46 9.06 19.40
CA LEU A 4 12.86 8.44 18.13
C LEU A 4 12.49 6.93 18.04
N PRO A 5 12.79 6.06 19.02
CA PRO A 5 12.39 4.66 18.94
C PRO A 5 10.88 4.46 18.98
N ILE A 6 10.14 5.32 19.69
CA ILE A 6 8.68 5.24 19.77
C ILE A 6 8.06 5.53 18.40
N ILE A 7 8.51 6.59 17.73
CA ILE A 7 8.06 6.95 16.38
C ILE A 7 8.39 5.83 15.39
N LEU A 8 9.56 5.20 15.52
CA LEU A 8 9.98 4.10 14.65
C LEU A 8 9.09 2.87 14.85
N ILE A 9 8.77 2.49 16.09
CA ILE A 9 7.90 1.36 16.39
C ILE A 9 6.48 1.61 15.87
N ILE A 10 5.94 2.81 16.08
CA ILE A 10 4.61 3.19 15.58
C ILE A 10 4.60 3.17 14.05
N GLY A 11 5.63 3.72 13.41
CA GLY A 11 5.79 3.70 11.96
C GLY A 11 5.85 2.27 11.41
N LEU A 12 6.59 1.38 12.07
CA LEU A 12 6.67 -0.04 11.70
C LEU A 12 5.31 -0.73 11.85
N MET A 13 4.62 -0.51 12.97
CA MET A 13 3.29 -1.07 13.22
C MET A 13 2.30 -0.66 12.12
N ILE A 14 2.28 0.61 11.75
CA ILE A 14 1.45 1.12 10.64
C ILE A 14 1.90 0.49 9.32
N PHE A 15 3.21 0.39 9.09
CA PHE A 15 3.78 -0.18 7.87
C PHE A 15 3.32 -1.62 7.61
N PHE A 16 3.19 -2.42 8.67
CA PHE A 16 2.74 -3.82 8.60
C PHE A 16 1.22 -4.02 8.76
N CYS A 17 0.52 -3.14 9.48
CA CYS A 17 -0.94 -3.23 9.65
C CYS A 17 -1.71 -2.86 8.37
N LEU A 18 -1.28 -1.83 7.64
CA LEU A 18 -1.97 -1.38 6.42
C LEU A 18 -2.14 -2.46 5.34
N PRO A 19 -1.07 -3.18 4.92
CA PRO A 19 -1.20 -4.26 3.94
C PRO A 19 -2.11 -5.40 4.41
N MET A 20 -2.22 -5.58 5.73
CA MET A 20 -3.11 -6.54 6.36
C MET A 20 -4.58 -6.11 6.27
N LEU A 21 -4.88 -4.84 6.57
CA LEU A 21 -6.23 -4.28 6.41
C LEU A 21 -6.66 -4.23 4.94
N GLY A 22 -5.72 -4.00 4.03
CA GLY A 22 -5.98 -4.02 2.58
C GLY A 22 -6.24 -5.42 2.01
N GLY A 23 -6.07 -6.49 2.80
CA GLY A 23 -6.23 -7.87 2.33
C GLY A 23 -5.13 -8.34 1.35
N TYR A 24 -4.05 -7.58 1.19
CA TYR A 24 -2.94 -7.92 0.31
C TYR A 24 -2.02 -8.99 0.90
N VAL A 25 -2.10 -9.18 2.23
CA VAL A 25 -1.18 -10.03 2.99
C VAL A 25 -1.91 -10.72 4.14
N SER A 26 -1.80 -12.05 4.19
CA SER A 26 -2.17 -12.85 5.37
C SER A 26 -0.95 -13.08 6.25
N LEU A 27 -1.14 -13.16 7.58
CA LEU A 27 -0.10 -13.62 8.50
C LEU A 27 0.46 -14.96 8.00
N PRO A 28 1.78 -15.11 7.84
CA PRO A 28 2.34 -16.39 7.46
C PRO A 28 2.11 -17.37 8.61
N GLU A 29 1.41 -18.46 8.34
CA GLU A 29 1.19 -19.54 9.32
C GLU A 29 2.51 -20.23 9.72
N ASP A 30 3.49 -20.20 8.82
CA ASP A 30 4.83 -20.74 9.03
C ASP A 30 5.91 -19.71 8.73
N LEU A 31 6.96 -19.68 9.55
CA LEU A 31 8.19 -18.88 9.32
C LEU A 31 9.09 -19.46 8.22
N SER A 32 8.54 -20.32 7.37
CA SER A 32 9.25 -20.88 6.23
C SER A 32 9.70 -19.74 5.29
N PRO A 33 10.95 -19.78 4.77
CA PRO A 33 11.49 -18.71 3.94
C PRO A 33 10.63 -18.40 2.70
N GLY A 34 9.90 -19.40 2.17
CA GLY A 34 8.92 -19.19 1.09
C GLY A 34 7.70 -18.38 1.53
N CYS A 35 7.14 -18.68 2.71
CA CYS A 35 6.02 -17.96 3.29
C CYS A 35 6.40 -16.53 3.69
N LEU A 36 7.59 -16.33 4.25
CA LEU A 36 8.12 -14.99 4.56
C LEU A 36 8.33 -14.17 3.30
N GLY A 37 8.87 -14.77 2.24
CA GLY A 37 9.05 -14.11 0.95
C GLY A 37 7.73 -13.67 0.32
N ASN A 38 6.70 -14.52 0.41
CA ASN A 38 5.37 -14.18 -0.10
C ASN A 38 4.71 -13.06 0.74
N TYR A 39 4.85 -13.11 2.06
CA TYR A 39 4.40 -12.06 2.98
C TYR A 39 5.04 -10.70 2.64
N LEU A 40 6.38 -10.65 2.58
CA LEU A 40 7.13 -9.44 2.24
C LEU A 40 6.78 -8.95 0.83
N GLY A 41 6.61 -9.85 -0.14
CA GLY A 41 6.18 -9.52 -1.49
C GLY A 41 4.81 -8.86 -1.54
N GLY A 42 3.84 -9.36 -0.77
CA GLY A 42 2.52 -8.75 -0.65
C GLY A 42 2.56 -7.39 0.05
N VAL A 43 3.39 -7.22 1.09
CA VAL A 43 3.61 -5.93 1.76
C VAL A 43 4.13 -4.91 0.74
N VAL A 44 5.17 -5.25 -0.01
CA VAL A 44 5.76 -4.36 -1.02
C VAL A 44 4.76 -4.01 -2.11
N LYS A 45 3.97 -4.98 -2.60
CA LYS A 45 2.92 -4.73 -3.61
C LYS A 45 1.84 -3.76 -3.13
N TYR A 46 1.42 -3.87 -1.88
CA TYR A 46 0.47 -2.94 -1.28
C TYR A 46 1.02 -1.52 -1.28
N TRP A 47 2.26 -1.32 -0.81
CA TRP A 47 2.90 -0.01 -0.79
C TRP A 47 3.10 0.58 -2.19
N ILE A 48 3.41 -0.25 -3.19
CA ILE A 48 3.49 0.17 -4.60
C ILE A 48 2.13 0.63 -5.11
N SER A 49 1.07 -0.12 -4.83
CA SER A 49 -0.29 0.25 -5.28
C SER A 49 -0.76 1.53 -4.59
N LEU A 50 -0.46 1.68 -3.30
CA LEU A 50 -0.81 2.87 -2.53
C LEU A 50 -0.06 4.11 -3.02
N LYS A 51 1.24 4.01 -3.34
CA LYS A 51 1.97 5.15 -3.94
C LYS A 51 1.39 5.53 -5.29
N ASP A 52 0.97 4.57 -6.10
CA ASP A 52 0.44 4.83 -7.44
C ASP A 52 -0.93 5.50 -7.34
N ALA A 53 -1.80 5.01 -6.45
CA ALA A 53 -3.08 5.64 -6.13
C ALA A 53 -2.92 7.05 -5.55
N MET A 54 -1.95 7.25 -4.65
CA MET A 54 -1.64 8.57 -4.09
C MET A 54 -1.11 9.52 -5.18
N MET A 55 -0.19 9.06 -6.03
CA MET A 55 0.35 9.85 -7.14
C MET A 55 -0.74 10.25 -8.13
N GLN A 56 -1.69 9.35 -8.41
CA GLN A 56 -2.86 9.62 -9.24
C GLN A 56 -3.78 10.65 -8.59
N SER A 57 -4.03 10.56 -7.28
CA SER A 57 -4.85 11.54 -6.56
C SER A 57 -4.24 12.95 -6.51
N ILE A 58 -2.90 13.05 -6.58
CA ILE A 58 -2.18 14.32 -6.57
C ILE A 58 -2.15 14.97 -7.97
N ASN A 59 -2.30 14.18 -9.04
CA ASN A 59 -2.42 14.67 -10.41
C ASN A 59 -3.81 14.37 -11.00
N PRO A 60 -4.85 15.17 -10.67
CA PRO A 60 -6.23 14.93 -11.09
C PRO A 60 -6.52 15.21 -12.58
N THR A 61 -5.50 15.30 -13.44
CA THR A 61 -5.67 15.71 -14.86
C THR A 61 -6.10 14.56 -15.78
N TYR A 62 -6.19 13.31 -15.32
CA TYR A 62 -6.48 12.17 -16.20
C TYR A 62 -7.92 11.66 -16.21
N ASP A 63 -8.78 12.10 -15.29
CA ASP A 63 -10.16 11.56 -15.20
C ASP A 63 -11.24 12.46 -15.84
N LYS A 64 -10.92 13.68 -16.30
CA LYS A 64 -11.93 14.60 -16.87
C LYS A 64 -12.07 14.56 -18.40
N GLU A 65 -11.11 14.01 -19.13
CA GLU A 65 -11.19 13.94 -20.60
C GLU A 65 -11.90 12.66 -21.09
N ALA A 66 -11.92 11.59 -20.28
CA ALA A 66 -12.57 10.33 -20.65
C ALA A 66 -14.11 10.38 -20.58
N GLU A 67 -14.69 11.20 -19.69
CA GLU A 67 -16.14 11.31 -19.54
C GLU A 67 -16.75 12.28 -20.58
N THR A 68 -16.05 13.36 -20.91
CA THR A 68 -16.55 14.38 -21.87
C THR A 68 -16.54 13.90 -23.33
N ALA A 69 -15.71 12.92 -23.68
CA ALA A 69 -15.69 12.33 -25.03
C ALA A 69 -16.81 11.30 -25.27
N GLN A 70 -17.47 10.85 -24.21
CA GLN A 70 -18.53 9.82 -24.27
C GLN A 70 -19.94 10.43 -24.29
N GLU A 71 -20.10 11.70 -23.91
CA GLU A 71 -21.40 12.41 -23.95
C GLU A 71 -21.66 13.12 -25.30
N SER A 72 -20.68 13.17 -26.21
CA SER A 72 -20.80 13.82 -27.53
C SER A 72 -21.07 12.88 -28.71
N VAL A 73 -21.56 11.65 -28.46
CA VAL A 73 -21.97 10.68 -29.49
C VAL A 73 -23.47 10.42 -29.43
#